data_AF-A0A815LAS2-F1
#
_entry.id   AF-A0A815LAS2-F1
#
_cell.length_a   1.000
_cell.length_b   1.000
_cell.length_c   1.000
_cell.angle_alpha   90.00
_cell.angle_beta   90.00
_cell.angle_gamma   90.00
#
_symmetry.space_group_name_H-M   'P 1'
#
loop_
_entity.id
_entity.type
_entity.pdbx_description
1 polymer ?
#
loop_
_entity_poly.entity_id
_entity_poly.type
_entity_poly.pdbx_seq_one_letter_code
_entity_poly.pdbx_strand_id
1 'polypeptide(L)' 'MTDFWNDLKSVTPSYCICGDHDSPAFQKQNEEFGKKLQNGYRNVEIDVTSDGDHFNAIEQLRSEDDPLTLKLLNVM' A
#
# COMPACT_ATOMS: atom_id res chain seq x y z
N MET A 1 2.68 2.69 -30.85
CA MET A 1 1.90 2.00 -29.82
C MET A 1 2.44 2.47 -28.49
N THR A 2 1.66 3.20 -27.72
CA THR A 2 1.99 3.40 -26.31
C THR A 2 2.03 2.02 -25.65
N ASP A 3 3.09 1.78 -24.90
CA ASP A 3 3.26 0.54 -24.16
C ASP A 3 2.27 0.60 -23.00
N PHE A 4 1.09 0.00 -23.18
CA PHE A 4 -0.03 -0.03 -22.24
C PHE A 4 0.43 -0.24 -20.78
N TRP A 5 1.46 -1.05 -20.58
CA TRP A 5 2.05 -1.33 -19.29
C TRP A 5 2.80 -0.14 -18.67
N ASN A 6 3.47 0.69 -19.46
CA ASN A 6 4.13 1.90 -18.98
C ASN A 6 3.10 2.99 -18.64
N ASP A 7 2.03 3.09 -19.42
CA ASP A 7 0.93 4.00 -19.11
C ASP A 7 0.28 3.59 -17.77
N LEU A 8 -0.01 2.29 -17.60
CA LEU A 8 -0.60 1.75 -16.37
C LEU A 8 0.26 2.05 -15.12
N LYS A 9 1.58 1.86 -15.20
CA LYS A 9 2.51 2.19 -14.10
C LYS A 9 2.48 3.66 -13.68
N SER A 10 2.12 4.56 -14.61
CA SER A 10 2.10 5.99 -14.37
C SER A 10 0.77 6.51 -13.80
N VAL A 11 -0.33 5.78 -14.02
CA VAL A 11 -1.68 6.20 -13.63
C VAL A 11 -2.23 5.42 -12.43
N THR A 12 -1.81 4.17 -12.23
CA THR A 12 -2.36 3.30 -11.18
C THR A 12 -1.76 3.64 -9.81
N PRO A 13 -2.57 4.09 -8.83
CA PRO A 13 -2.14 4.18 -7.44
C PRO A 13 -1.80 2.80 -6.90
N SER A 14 -0.68 2.67 -6.20
CA SER A 14 -0.21 1.45 -5.58
C SER A 14 0.13 1.72 -4.12
N TYR A 15 -0.36 0.90 -3.22
CA TYR A 15 -0.15 1.06 -1.78
C TYR A 15 0.58 -0.17 -1.22
N CYS A 16 1.70 0.05 -0.55
CA CYS A 16 2.46 -0.96 0.19
C CYS A 16 2.27 -0.71 1.68
N ILE A 17 1.50 -1.58 2.33
CA ILE A 17 1.05 -1.39 3.71
C ILE A 17 1.49 -2.56 4.58
N CYS A 18 1.96 -2.27 5.78
CA CYS A 18 2.13 -3.25 6.86
C CYS A 18 1.62 -2.69 8.19
N GLY A 19 1.46 -3.55 9.19
CA GLY A 19 1.17 -3.14 10.57
C GLY A 19 2.43 -2.72 11.32
N ASP A 20 2.31 -1.87 12.34
CA ASP A 20 3.42 -1.55 13.25
C ASP A 20 3.74 -2.70 14.22
N HIS A 21 2.79 -3.62 14.44
CA HIS A 21 2.97 -4.86 15.21
C HIS A 21 3.31 -6.08 14.33
N ASP A 22 3.46 -5.91 13.02
CA ASP A 22 4.02 -6.96 12.17
C ASP A 22 5.45 -7.31 12.60
N SER A 23 5.90 -8.53 12.27
CA SER A 23 7.29 -8.90 12.55
C SER A 23 8.26 -7.94 11.83
N PRO A 24 9.46 -7.66 12.40
CA PRO A 24 10.45 -6.79 11.75
C PRO A 24 10.81 -7.22 10.32
N ALA A 25 10.72 -8.52 10.02
CA ALA A 25 10.96 -9.04 8.68
C ALA A 25 9.88 -8.60 7.68
N PHE A 26 8.60 -8.59 8.10
CA PHE A 26 7.49 -8.13 7.26
C PHE A 26 7.56 -6.63 7.02
N GLN A 27 7.84 -5.84 8.06
CA GLN A 27 8.03 -4.39 7.91
C GLN A 27 9.16 -4.06 6.93
N LYS A 28 10.30 -4.75 7.06
CA LYS A 28 11.43 -4.59 6.15
C LYS A 28 11.09 -5.00 4.71
N GLN A 29 10.36 -6.10 4.52
CA GLN A 29 9.94 -6.54 3.19
C GLN A 29 8.98 -5.55 2.54
N ASN A 30 8.04 -4.98 3.31
CA ASN A 30 7.12 -3.94 2.81
C ASN A 30 7.89 -2.72 2.29
N GLU A 31 8.85 -2.22 3.09
CA GLU A 31 9.69 -1.08 2.70
C GLU A 31 10.54 -1.38 1.45
N GLU A 32 11.23 -2.53 1.42
CA GLU A 32 12.08 -2.91 0.30
C GLU A 32 11.27 -3.12 -1.00
N PHE A 33 10.07 -3.70 -0.90
CA PHE A 33 9.20 -3.92 -2.04
C PHE A 33 8.63 -2.59 -2.56
N GLY A 34 8.14 -1.74 -1.68
CA GLY A 34 7.64 -0.40 -2.05
C GLY A 34 8.71 0.43 -2.75
N LYS A 35 9.95 0.44 -2.25
CA LYS A 35 11.09 1.11 -2.90
C LYS A 35 11.40 0.54 -4.29
N LYS A 36 11.28 -0.78 -4.47
CA LYS A 36 11.43 -1.41 -5.79
C LYS A 36 10.31 -0.99 -6.75
N LEU A 37 9.07 -0.87 -6.28
CA LEU A 37 7.96 -0.40 -7.09
C LEU A 37 8.13 1.07 -7.50
N GLN A 38 8.59 1.92 -6.59
CA GLN A 38 8.87 3.34 -6.88
C GLN A 38 9.88 3.56 -8.02
N ASN A 39 10.74 2.59 -8.31
CA ASN A 39 11.67 2.68 -9.46
C ASN A 39 10.98 2.58 -10.83
N GLY A 40 9.72 2.14 -10.89
CA GLY A 40 8.98 1.94 -12.14
C GLY A 40 7.54 2.45 -12.15
N TYR A 41 6.96 2.69 -10.98
CA TYR A 41 5.60 3.20 -10.80
C TYR A 41 5.64 4.61 -10.22
N ARG A 42 4.77 5.49 -10.71
CA ARG A 42 4.79 6.91 -10.33
C ARG A 42 4.04 7.19 -9.02
N ASN A 43 3.02 6.40 -8.72
CA ASN A 43 2.08 6.65 -7.64
C ASN A 43 2.14 5.52 -6.61
N VAL A 44 3.28 5.38 -5.92
CA VAL A 44 3.49 4.34 -4.90
C VAL A 44 3.64 4.98 -3.54
N GLU A 45 2.75 4.60 -2.62
CA GLU A 45 2.82 4.99 -1.22
C GLU A 45 3.21 3.79 -0.36
N ILE A 46 4.07 4.04 0.63
CA ILE A 46 4.59 3.01 1.54
C ILE A 46 4.23 3.46 2.95
N ASP A 47 3.35 2.71 3.60
CA ASP A 47 2.79 3.08 4.89
C ASP A 47 2.93 1.96 5.91
N VAL A 48 3.00 2.38 7.16
CA VAL A 48 2.83 1.53 8.33
C VAL A 48 1.58 1.99 9.05
N THR A 49 0.61 1.09 9.19
CA THR A 49 -0.64 1.36 9.90
C THR A 49 -0.41 1.27 11.40
N SER A 50 -0.92 2.26 12.14
CA SER A 50 -0.84 2.32 13.59
C SER A 50 -1.75 1.29 14.24
N ASP A 51 -1.29 0.67 15.31
CA ASP A 51 -2.03 -0.36 16.06
C ASP A 51 -2.47 -1.56 15.19
N GLY A 52 -1.79 -1.76 14.06
CA GLY A 52 -2.07 -2.80 13.09
C GLY A 52 -1.17 -4.00 13.32
N ASP A 53 -1.76 -5.18 13.45
CA ASP A 53 -1.04 -6.44 13.25
C ASP A 53 -1.34 -7.01 11.86
N HIS A 54 -0.75 -8.17 11.54
CA HIS A 54 -0.88 -8.83 10.26
C HIS A 54 -2.34 -9.10 9.82
N PHE A 55 -3.25 -9.24 10.79
CA PHE A 55 -4.64 -9.61 10.57
C PHE A 55 -5.57 -8.40 10.72
N ASN A 56 -5.35 -7.58 11.75
CA ASN A 56 -6.16 -6.42 12.08
C ASN A 56 -6.19 -5.41 10.92
N ALA A 57 -5.08 -5.28 10.18
CA ALA A 57 -5.02 -4.45 8.98
C ALA A 57 -6.06 -4.83 7.90
N ILE A 58 -6.50 -6.09 7.85
CA ILE A 58 -7.55 -6.56 6.95
C ILE A 58 -8.93 -6.47 7.62
N GLU A 59 -9.02 -6.77 8.91
CA GLU A 59 -10.28 -6.73 9.66
C GLU A 59 -10.87 -5.31 9.72
N GLN A 60 -10.00 -4.30 9.84
CA GLN A 60 -10.37 -2.88 9.87
C GLN A 60 -10.97 -2.38 8.55
N LEU A 61 -10.69 -3.05 7.43
CA LEU A 61 -11.25 -2.70 6.11
C LEU A 61 -12.78 -2.78 6.03
N ARG A 62 -13.41 -3.44 7.00
CA ARG A 62 -14.88 -3.46 7.13
C ARG A 62 -15.45 -2.13 7.61
N SER A 63 -14.66 -1.32 8.31
CA SER A 63 -15.08 -0.04 8.85
C SER A 63 -14.86 1.06 7.81
N GLU A 64 -15.94 1.72 7.37
CA GLU A 64 -15.88 2.81 6.39
C GLU A 64 -15.14 4.05 6.93
N ASP A 65 -15.09 4.21 8.25
CA ASP A 65 -14.39 5.32 8.93
C ASP A 65 -12.92 5.02 9.25
N ASP A 66 -12.44 3.80 8.96
CA ASP A 66 -11.04 3.45 9.22
C ASP A 66 -10.10 4.21 8.26
N PRO A 67 -8.95 4.74 8.74
CA PRO A 67 -8.03 5.49 7.91
C PRO A 67 -7.52 4.73 6.67
N LEU A 68 -7.26 3.43 6.80
CA LEU A 68 -6.83 2.61 5.68
C LEU A 68 -7.98 2.38 4.69
N THR A 69 -9.19 2.13 5.19
CA THR A 69 -10.39 2.03 4.34
C THR A 69 -10.62 3.30 3.53
N LEU A 70 -10.61 4.47 4.18
CA LEU A 70 -10.79 5.75 3.52
C LEU A 70 -9.72 6.00 2.46
N LYS A 71 -8.47 5.60 2.75
CA LYS A 71 -7.36 5.71 1.80
C LYS A 71 -7.55 4.83 0.56
N LEU A 72 -8.05 3.60 0.74
CA LEU A 72 -8.36 2.68 -0.36
C LEU A 72 -9.63 3.07 -1.15
N LEU A 73 -10.61 3.68 -0.49
CA LEU A 73 -11.84 4.15 -1.12
C LEU A 73 -11.69 5.50 -1.83
N ASN A 74 -10.71 6.32 -1.46
CA ASN A 74 -10.35 7.56 -2.16
C ASN A 74 -9.66 7.33 -3.52
N VAL A 75 -10.00 6.23 -4.20
CA VAL A 75 -9.79 6.07 -5.64
C VAL A 75 -10.90 6.83 -6.38
N MET A 76 -10.86 8.16 -6.28
CA MET A 76 -11.44 9.12 -7.23
C MET A 76 -10.64 10.43 -7.21
#